data_AF-A0AAD7CRX0-F1
#
_entry.id   AF-A0AAD7CRX0-F1
#
_cell.length_a   1.000
_cell.length_b   1.000
_cell.length_c   1.000
_cell.angle_alpha   90.00
_cell.angle_beta   90.00
_cell.angle_gamma   90.00
#
_symmetry.space_group_name_H-M   'P 1'
#
loop_
_entity.id
_entity.type
_entity.pdbx_description
1 polymer ?
#
loop_
_entity_poly.entity_id
_entity_poly.type
_entity_poly.pdbx_seq_one_letter_code
_entity_poly.pdbx_strand_id
1 'polypeptide(L)'
;MASSPYPSTQYFAPQFVIAAGCILFRKQADTDALEMCILHDRNKDEWLLPKGRKDCGESIADAAVRETFEETGYPCELLPCRIPPARRARPVAVVVRDQGARGIKMVWWFLARATGAPKVLGTQTDWEAFDSEFVPADEAAARLTFQGDRDTVQQALQIVRDGNMDGI
;
A
#
# COMPACT_ATOMS: atom_id res chain seq x y z
N MET A 1 14.98 -13.41 37.23
CA MET A 1 14.36 -13.06 35.94
C MET A 1 14.53 -11.57 35.77
N ALA A 2 15.23 -11.11 34.74
CA ALA A 2 15.41 -9.68 34.49
C ALA A 2 14.10 -9.13 33.89
N SER A 3 13.45 -8.19 34.58
CA SER A 3 12.28 -7.48 34.04
C SER A 3 12.75 -6.26 33.24
N SER A 4 12.34 -6.17 31.98
CA SER A 4 12.53 -4.95 31.18
C SER A 4 11.72 -3.79 31.81
N PRO A 5 12.28 -2.57 31.91
CA PRO A 5 11.49 -1.41 32.33
C PRO A 5 10.47 -0.97 31.26
N TYR A 6 10.54 -1.54 30.05
CA TYR A 6 9.65 -1.20 28.94
C TYR A 6 8.47 -2.18 28.85
N PRO A 7 7.21 -1.69 28.81
CA PRO A 7 6.06 -2.56 28.59
C PRO A 7 6.24 -3.28 27.25
N SER A 8 6.12 -4.61 27.29
CA SER A 8 6.38 -5.48 26.15
C SER A 8 5.21 -6.45 26.00
N THR A 9 4.69 -6.56 24.79
CA THR A 9 3.68 -7.57 24.43
C THR A 9 4.31 -8.56 23.47
N GLN A 10 4.21 -9.84 23.79
CA GLN A 10 4.76 -10.92 22.97
C GLN A 10 3.68 -11.51 22.08
N TYR A 11 3.98 -11.60 20.78
CA TYR A 11 3.16 -12.30 19.79
C TYR A 11 3.98 -13.43 19.18
N PHE A 12 3.34 -14.58 18.97
CA PHE A 12 3.96 -15.69 18.25
C PHE A 12 3.62 -15.61 16.76
N ALA A 13 4.40 -16.30 15.92
CA ALA A 13 4.25 -16.25 14.46
C ALA A 13 2.80 -16.46 13.95
N PRO A 14 1.97 -17.36 14.51
CA PRO A 14 0.57 -17.52 14.05
C PRO A 14 -0.33 -16.31 14.31
N GLN A 15 0.07 -15.42 15.22
CA GLN A 15 -0.66 -14.22 15.65
C GLN A 15 0.00 -12.95 15.13
N PHE A 16 0.91 -13.05 14.15
CA PHE A 16 1.68 -11.91 13.68
C PHE A 16 1.83 -11.95 12.16
N VAL A 17 1.35 -10.89 11.49
CA VAL A 17 1.41 -10.77 10.03
C VAL A 17 2.19 -9.52 9.66
N ILE A 18 3.19 -9.70 8.80
CA ILE A 18 3.88 -8.61 8.10
C ILE A 18 3.29 -8.53 6.70
N ALA A 19 2.77 -7.37 6.34
CA ALA A 19 2.19 -7.10 5.04
C ALA A 19 2.74 -5.81 4.44
N ALA A 20 2.76 -5.68 3.13
CA ALA A 20 3.21 -4.48 2.46
C ALA A 20 2.37 -4.20 1.22
N GLY A 21 2.31 -2.94 0.84
CA GLY A 21 1.53 -2.49 -0.32
C GLY A 21 1.94 -1.09 -0.77
N CYS A 22 1.44 -0.68 -1.92
CA CYS A 22 1.72 0.63 -2.48
C CYS A 22 0.45 1.47 -2.60
N ILE A 23 0.61 2.76 -2.35
CA ILE A 23 -0.29 3.79 -2.85
C ILE A 23 0.17 4.08 -4.28
N LEU A 24 -0.53 3.48 -5.24
CA LEU A 24 -0.12 3.43 -6.64
C LEU A 24 -0.71 4.61 -7.41
N PHE A 25 0.16 5.48 -7.90
CA PHE A 25 -0.22 6.66 -8.68
C PHE A 25 0.06 6.48 -10.17
N ARG A 26 -0.64 7.26 -10.98
CA ARG A 26 -0.23 7.59 -12.34
C ARG A 26 -0.72 8.99 -12.70
N LYS A 27 -0.19 9.56 -13.78
CA LYS A 27 -0.75 10.73 -14.42
C LYS A 27 -1.56 10.33 -15.64
N GLN A 28 -2.73 10.92 -15.81
CA GLN A 28 -3.48 10.77 -17.05
C GLN A 28 -2.71 11.48 -18.18
N ALA A 29 -2.50 10.80 -19.31
CA ALA A 29 -1.70 11.30 -20.42
C ALA A 29 -2.20 12.64 -20.99
N ASP A 30 -3.52 12.86 -21.03
CA ASP A 30 -4.10 14.02 -21.71
C ASP A 30 -4.23 15.26 -20.81
N THR A 31 -4.46 15.08 -19.52
CA THR A 31 -4.80 16.18 -18.59
C THR A 31 -3.72 16.43 -17.53
N ASP A 32 -2.73 15.55 -17.45
CA ASP A 32 -1.76 15.50 -16.34
C ASP A 32 -2.41 15.33 -14.95
N ALA A 33 -3.69 14.93 -14.91
CA ALA A 33 -4.40 14.72 -13.65
C ALA A 33 -3.82 13.52 -12.90
N LEU A 34 -3.65 13.68 -11.59
CA LEU A 34 -3.18 12.62 -10.71
C LEU A 34 -4.32 11.62 -10.43
N GLU A 35 -4.07 10.36 -10.77
CA GLU A 35 -4.97 9.25 -10.48
C GLU A 35 -4.30 8.28 -9.50
N MET A 36 -5.12 7.60 -8.70
CA MET A 36 -4.69 6.57 -7.76
C MET A 36 -5.43 5.27 -8.04
N CYS A 37 -4.70 4.15 -7.98
CA CYS A 37 -5.30 2.83 -8.11
C CYS A 37 -5.90 2.38 -6.78
N ILE A 38 -7.16 1.95 -6.82
CA ILE A 38 -7.87 1.31 -5.70
C ILE A 38 -8.45 -0.02 -6.16
N LEU A 39 -8.74 -0.88 -5.19
CA LEU A 39 -9.35 -2.19 -5.39
C LEU A 39 -10.79 -2.17 -4.88
N HIS A 40 -11.70 -2.77 -5.63
CA HIS A 40 -13.02 -3.18 -5.14
C HIS A 40 -13.00 -4.67 -4.82
N ASP A 41 -13.12 -5.03 -3.54
CA ASP A 41 -13.31 -6.42 -3.09
C ASP A 41 -14.76 -6.83 -3.32
N ARG A 42 -15.00 -7.55 -4.42
CA ARG A 42 -16.34 -8.04 -4.76
C ARG A 42 -16.94 -8.97 -3.70
N ASN A 43 -16.12 -9.65 -2.91
CA ASN A 43 -16.60 -10.58 -1.89
C ASN A 43 -17.12 -9.84 -0.66
N LYS A 44 -16.59 -8.65 -0.35
CA LYS A 44 -16.95 -7.87 0.84
C LYS A 44 -17.63 -6.55 0.55
N ASP A 45 -17.69 -6.15 -0.72
CA ASP A 45 -18.11 -4.82 -1.16
C ASP A 45 -17.30 -3.70 -0.47
N GLU A 46 -15.97 -3.87 -0.42
CA GLU A 46 -15.05 -2.94 0.23
C GLU A 46 -14.08 -2.32 -0.78
N TRP A 47 -13.74 -1.04 -0.58
CA TRP A 47 -12.75 -0.31 -1.36
C TRP A 47 -11.42 -0.24 -0.61
N LEU A 48 -10.38 -0.81 -1.19
CA LEU A 48 -9.12 -1.09 -0.52
C LEU A 48 -7.92 -0.53 -1.29
N LEU A 49 -6.83 -0.33 -0.56
CA LEU A 49 -5.50 -0.20 -1.14
C LEU A 49 -4.88 -1.59 -1.35
N PRO A 50 -4.05 -1.77 -2.40
CA PRO A 50 -3.44 -3.05 -2.69
C PRO A 50 -2.31 -3.38 -1.71
N LYS A 51 -2.36 -4.56 -1.09
CA LYS A 51 -1.40 -5.05 -0.10
C LYS A 51 -1.54 -6.55 0.09
N GLY A 52 -0.44 -7.23 0.39
CA GLY A 52 -0.49 -8.60 0.84
C GLY A 52 0.69 -8.97 1.73
N ARG A 53 0.90 -10.26 1.92
CA ARG A 53 1.82 -10.77 2.96
C ARG A 53 3.24 -10.79 2.41
N LYS A 54 4.18 -10.38 3.23
CA LYS A 54 5.59 -10.50 2.89
C LYS A 54 6.02 -11.98 2.92
N ASP A 55 6.69 -12.44 1.87
CA ASP A 55 7.23 -13.79 1.80
C ASP A 55 8.55 -13.96 2.57
N CYS A 56 8.94 -15.22 2.80
CA CYS A 56 10.22 -15.56 3.40
C CYS A 56 11.38 -15.11 2.48
N GLY A 57 12.42 -14.49 3.06
CA GLY A 57 13.59 -14.02 2.29
C GLY A 57 13.38 -12.75 1.45
N GLU A 58 12.14 -12.34 1.21
CA GLU A 58 11.79 -11.11 0.47
C GLU A 58 12.06 -9.85 1.32
N SER A 59 12.32 -8.68 0.70
CA SER A 59 12.31 -7.40 1.43
C SER A 59 10.88 -6.83 1.56
N ILE A 60 10.63 -5.95 2.54
CA ILE A 60 9.29 -5.32 2.68
C ILE A 60 8.95 -4.47 1.44
N ALA A 61 9.97 -3.85 0.83
CA ALA A 61 9.80 -3.04 -0.38
C ALA A 61 9.45 -3.90 -1.60
N ASP A 62 10.13 -5.05 -1.77
CA ASP A 62 9.84 -5.98 -2.86
C ASP A 62 8.44 -6.58 -2.70
N ALA A 63 8.04 -6.93 -1.47
CA ALA A 63 6.69 -7.37 -1.16
C ALA A 63 5.65 -6.32 -1.54
N ALA A 64 5.90 -5.04 -1.25
CA ALA A 64 4.97 -3.97 -1.61
C ALA A 64 4.75 -3.88 -3.12
N VAL A 65 5.81 -4.01 -3.93
CA VAL A 65 5.75 -3.99 -5.40
C VAL A 65 5.06 -5.24 -5.94
N ARG A 66 5.47 -6.42 -5.48
CA ARG A 66 4.90 -7.71 -5.90
C ARG A 66 3.41 -7.75 -5.61
N GLU A 67 3.00 -7.51 -4.37
CA GLU A 67 1.59 -7.58 -3.95
C GLU A 67 0.73 -6.54 -4.68
N THR A 68 1.28 -5.34 -4.91
CA THR A 68 0.57 -4.33 -5.71
C THR A 68 0.37 -4.80 -7.14
N PHE A 69 1.38 -5.42 -7.75
CA PHE A 69 1.25 -5.98 -9.08
C PHE A 69 0.27 -7.17 -9.11
N GLU A 70 0.35 -8.09 -8.16
CA GLU A 70 -0.52 -9.27 -8.07
C GLU A 70 -1.99 -8.86 -7.96
N GLU A 71 -2.33 -7.96 -7.02
CA GLU A 71 -3.72 -7.56 -6.80
C GLU A 71 -4.26 -6.62 -7.89
N THR A 72 -3.42 -5.73 -8.44
CA THR A 72 -3.88 -4.70 -9.39
C THR A 72 -3.69 -5.07 -10.86
N GLY A 73 -2.74 -5.94 -11.18
CA GLY A 73 -2.28 -6.22 -12.54
C GLY A 73 -1.40 -5.14 -13.16
N TYR A 74 -1.09 -4.05 -12.44
CA TYR A 74 -0.29 -2.94 -12.97
C TYR A 74 1.16 -3.00 -12.48
N PRO A 75 2.16 -3.17 -13.36
CA PRO A 75 3.56 -3.11 -12.97
C PRO A 75 3.92 -1.72 -12.46
N CYS A 76 4.56 -1.66 -11.30
CA CYS A 76 4.84 -0.41 -10.61
C CYS A 76 6.29 -0.31 -10.13
N GLU A 77 6.73 0.93 -9.90
CA GLU A 77 8.04 1.29 -9.37
C GLU A 77 7.88 2.17 -8.14
N LEU A 78 8.66 1.89 -7.10
CA LEU A 78 8.63 2.71 -5.88
C LEU A 78 9.15 4.12 -6.16
N LEU A 79 8.41 5.11 -5.66
CA LEU A 79 8.83 6.50 -5.70
C LEU A 79 9.79 6.79 -4.54
N PRO A 80 10.82 7.63 -4.76
CA PRO A 80 11.67 8.08 -3.68
C PRO A 80 10.87 8.99 -2.74
N CYS A 81 10.50 8.47 -1.57
CA CYS A 81 9.93 9.28 -0.50
C CYS A 81 11.06 10.11 0.15
N ARG A 82 11.27 11.34 -0.34
CA ARG A 82 12.26 12.29 0.20
C ARG A 82 11.73 12.96 1.48
N ILE A 83 11.35 12.18 2.49
CA ILE A 83 11.20 12.72 3.84
C ILE A 83 12.62 12.81 4.42
N PRO A 84 13.14 14.02 4.73
CA PRO A 84 14.45 14.16 5.35
C PRO A 84 14.52 13.32 6.62
N PRO A 85 15.63 12.61 6.90
CA PRO A 85 16.97 12.74 6.29
C PRO A 85 17.35 11.66 5.24
N ALA A 86 16.41 10.99 4.56
CA ALA A 86 16.71 9.74 3.85
C ALA A 86 17.08 9.84 2.36
N ARG A 87 17.98 8.94 1.89
CA ARG A 87 18.45 8.77 0.49
C ARG A 87 17.85 7.55 -0.25
N ARG A 88 16.91 6.80 0.36
CA ARG A 88 16.28 5.59 -0.21
C ARG A 88 14.75 5.66 -0.04
N ALA A 89 13.99 4.96 -0.90
CA ALA A 89 12.54 4.81 -0.74
C ALA A 89 12.22 4.24 0.65
N ARG A 90 11.40 4.95 1.41
CA ARG A 90 10.92 4.56 2.74
C ARG A 90 9.39 4.40 2.70
N PRO A 91 8.83 3.57 3.59
CA PRO A 91 7.38 3.56 3.76
C PRO A 91 6.91 4.95 4.19
N VAL A 92 5.80 5.41 3.62
CA VAL A 92 5.10 6.63 4.04
C VAL A 92 4.37 6.42 5.37
N ALA A 93 3.90 5.19 5.60
CA ALA A 93 3.21 4.83 6.84
C ALA A 93 3.47 3.36 7.20
N VAL A 94 3.36 3.08 8.51
CA VAL A 94 3.25 1.71 9.03
C VAL A 94 2.01 1.66 9.91
N VAL A 95 1.02 0.87 9.49
CA VAL A 95 -0.23 0.69 10.23
C VAL A 95 -0.15 -0.60 11.03
N VAL A 96 -0.32 -0.49 12.34
CA VAL A 96 -0.42 -1.65 13.25
C VAL A 96 -1.89 -1.85 13.57
N ARG A 97 -2.48 -2.96 13.13
CA ARG A 97 -3.87 -3.34 13.41
C ARG A 97 -3.89 -4.47 14.42
N ASP A 98 -4.51 -4.24 15.58
CA ASP A 98 -4.87 -5.29 16.51
C ASP A 98 -6.17 -5.96 16.05
N GLN A 99 -6.11 -7.25 15.76
CA GLN A 99 -7.23 -8.06 15.28
C GLN A 99 -7.77 -9.00 16.36
N GLY A 100 -7.44 -8.74 17.63
CA GLY A 100 -7.85 -9.54 18.79
C GLY A 100 -7.32 -10.97 18.69
N ALA A 101 -8.22 -11.95 18.66
CA ALA A 101 -7.84 -13.37 18.55
C ALA A 101 -7.03 -13.71 17.29
N ARG A 102 -7.14 -12.89 16.22
CA ARG A 102 -6.36 -13.05 14.98
C ARG A 102 -4.93 -12.48 15.09
N GLY A 103 -4.61 -11.81 16.19
CA GLY A 103 -3.29 -11.26 16.47
C GLY A 103 -3.06 -9.88 15.86
N ILE A 104 -1.80 -9.54 15.62
CA ILE A 104 -1.39 -8.23 15.09
C ILE A 104 -1.06 -8.35 13.61
N LYS A 105 -1.56 -7.39 12.83
CA LYS A 105 -1.15 -7.17 11.45
C LYS A 105 -0.44 -5.83 11.33
N MET A 106 0.79 -5.86 10.85
CA MET A 106 1.54 -4.66 10.50
C MET A 106 1.55 -4.51 8.97
N VAL A 107 1.17 -3.33 8.47
CA VAL A 107 1.12 -3.02 7.04
C VAL A 107 2.04 -1.84 6.75
N TRP A 108 3.02 -2.05 5.87
CA TRP A 108 3.92 -1.02 5.39
C TRP A 108 3.41 -0.46 4.06
N TRP A 109 3.22 0.85 3.98
CA TRP A 109 2.74 1.54 2.80
C TRP A 109 3.86 2.30 2.13
N PHE A 110 4.06 2.08 0.84
CA PHE A 110 5.01 2.82 0.01
C PHE A 110 4.30 3.69 -1.01
N LEU A 111 4.98 4.73 -1.50
CA LEU A 111 4.54 5.47 -2.68
C LEU A 111 5.09 4.75 -3.91
N ALA A 112 4.25 4.55 -4.92
CA ALA A 112 4.68 3.97 -6.19
C ALA A 112 4.01 4.66 -7.37
N ARG A 113 4.62 4.53 -8.54
CA ARG A 113 4.03 4.92 -9.82
C ARG A 113 3.80 3.69 -10.69
N ALA A 114 2.75 3.71 -11.50
CA ALA A 114 2.61 2.75 -12.58
C ALA A 114 3.68 3.02 -13.65
N THR A 115 4.29 1.95 -14.18
CA THR A 115 5.35 2.05 -15.20
C THR A 115 4.85 2.49 -16.58
N GLY A 116 3.52 2.52 -16.79
CA GLY A 116 2.90 2.70 -18.10
C GLY A 116 2.77 1.40 -18.91
N ALA A 117 3.30 0.28 -18.41
CA ALA A 117 3.06 -1.03 -19.00
C ALA A 117 1.55 -1.40 -18.96
N PRO A 118 1.06 -2.18 -19.93
CA PRO A 118 -0.33 -2.63 -19.93
C PRO A 118 -0.70 -3.42 -18.68
N LYS A 119 -1.98 -3.34 -18.28
CA LYS A 119 -2.55 -4.18 -17.22
C LYS A 119 -2.43 -5.66 -17.60
N VAL A 120 -1.88 -6.46 -16.70
CA VAL A 120 -1.84 -7.92 -16.81
C VAL A 120 -3.04 -8.50 -16.08
N LEU A 121 -3.74 -9.46 -16.70
CA LEU A 121 -4.88 -10.15 -16.10
C LEU A 121 -4.45 -11.50 -15.52
N GLY A 122 -5.20 -11.99 -14.53
CA GLY A 122 -4.93 -13.30 -13.91
C GLY A 122 -3.70 -13.30 -13.00
N THR A 123 -3.33 -12.15 -12.45
CA THR A 123 -2.22 -11.99 -11.51
C THR A 123 -2.62 -12.24 -10.05
N GLN A 124 -3.92 -12.20 -9.77
CA GLN A 124 -4.50 -12.42 -8.45
C GLN A 124 -4.49 -13.91 -8.08
N THR A 125 -4.50 -14.18 -6.78
CA THR A 125 -4.66 -15.54 -6.25
C THR A 125 -6.11 -16.00 -6.30
N ASP A 126 -6.35 -17.32 -6.20
CA ASP A 126 -7.68 -17.93 -6.39
C ASP A 126 -8.77 -17.43 -5.40
N TRP A 127 -8.38 -16.89 -4.25
CA TRP A 127 -9.30 -16.37 -3.23
C TRP A 127 -9.58 -14.87 -3.35
N GLU A 128 -8.88 -14.18 -4.25
CA GLU A 128 -8.98 -12.74 -4.46
C GLU A 128 -9.94 -12.47 -5.61
N ALA A 129 -10.86 -11.54 -5.38
CA ALA A 129 -11.86 -11.15 -6.35
C ALA A 129 -11.87 -9.63 -6.48
N PHE A 130 -10.69 -9.05 -6.71
CA PHE A 130 -10.52 -7.61 -6.78
C PHE A 130 -10.73 -7.07 -8.20
N ASP A 131 -11.50 -6.00 -8.30
CA ASP A 131 -11.47 -5.13 -9.47
C ASP A 131 -10.56 -3.93 -9.19
N SER A 132 -9.50 -3.78 -9.99
CA SER A 132 -8.57 -2.66 -9.86
C SER A 132 -8.86 -1.58 -10.89
N GLU A 133 -9.01 -0.35 -10.42
CA GLU A 133 -9.24 0.83 -11.24
C GLU A 133 -8.40 2.02 -10.78
N PHE A 134 -8.03 2.86 -11.75
CA PHE A 134 -7.48 4.18 -11.48
C PHE A 134 -8.61 5.21 -11.52
N VAL A 135 -8.70 6.01 -10.47
CA VAL A 135 -9.68 7.11 -10.37
C VAL A 135 -8.96 8.37 -9.90
N PRO A 136 -9.55 9.58 -10.05
CA PRO A 136 -8.98 10.81 -9.55
C PRO A 136 -8.53 10.67 -8.09
N ALA A 137 -7.33 11.12 -7.75
CA ALA A 137 -6.69 10.71 -6.50
C ALA A 137 -7.46 11.18 -5.23
N ASP A 138 -8.08 12.37 -5.26
CA ASP A 138 -8.93 12.84 -4.17
C ASP A 138 -10.22 12.03 -4.03
N GLU A 139 -10.79 11.60 -5.17
CA GLU A 139 -11.96 10.73 -5.18
C GLU A 139 -11.61 9.35 -4.62
N ALA A 140 -10.47 8.80 -5.03
CA ALA A 140 -9.96 7.54 -4.51
C ALA A 140 -9.83 7.57 -2.98
N ALA A 141 -9.25 8.64 -2.45
CA ALA A 141 -9.10 8.85 -1.00
C ALA A 141 -10.46 8.92 -0.28
N ALA A 142 -11.50 9.44 -0.92
CA ALA A 142 -12.85 9.50 -0.36
C ALA A 142 -13.63 8.17 -0.47
N ARG A 143 -13.32 7.34 -1.47
CA ARG A 143 -13.99 6.05 -1.72
C ARG A 143 -13.53 4.93 -0.79
N LEU A 144 -12.27 4.91 -0.33
CA LEU A 144 -11.71 3.84 0.51
C LEU A 144 -12.58 3.52 1.73
N THR A 145 -12.86 2.25 2.03
CA THR A 145 -13.79 1.87 3.10
C THR A 145 -13.28 2.24 4.51
N PHE A 146 -11.97 2.08 4.76
CA PHE A 146 -11.41 2.24 6.11
C PHE A 146 -10.79 3.62 6.34
N GLN A 147 -11.18 4.29 7.42
CA GLN A 147 -10.68 5.63 7.77
C GLN A 147 -9.15 5.69 7.85
N GLY A 148 -8.50 4.69 8.45
CA GLY A 148 -7.03 4.68 8.56
C GLY A 148 -6.31 4.61 7.20
N ASP A 149 -6.94 3.98 6.20
CA ASP A 149 -6.40 3.97 4.83
C ASP A 149 -6.62 5.33 4.16
N ARG A 150 -7.75 6.01 4.42
CA ARG A 150 -7.99 7.40 3.98
C ARG A 150 -6.94 8.35 4.56
N ASP A 151 -6.67 8.27 5.85
CA ASP A 151 -5.68 9.13 6.54
C ASP A 151 -4.28 8.93 5.96
N THR A 152 -3.91 7.67 5.71
CA THR A 152 -2.65 7.30 5.06
C THR A 152 -2.54 7.91 3.66
N VAL A 153 -3.60 7.83 2.86
CA VAL A 153 -3.63 8.41 1.50
C VAL A 153 -3.58 9.92 1.53
N GLN A 154 -4.28 10.59 2.45
CA GLN A 154 -4.22 12.06 2.54
C GLN A 154 -2.80 12.55 2.80
N GLN A 155 -2.06 11.88 3.70
CA GLN A 155 -0.65 12.21 3.92
C GLN A 155 0.22 11.93 2.68
N ALA A 156 -0.04 10.82 1.97
CA ALA A 156 0.66 10.49 0.74
C ALA A 156 0.40 11.52 -0.38
N LEU A 157 -0.85 11.97 -0.54
CA LEU A 157 -1.21 13.02 -1.50
C LEU A 157 -0.50 14.32 -1.19
N GLN A 158 -0.41 14.71 0.09
CA GLN A 158 0.33 15.90 0.49
C GLN A 158 1.82 15.80 0.10
N ILE A 159 2.46 14.65 0.37
CA ILE A 159 3.87 14.42 0.00
C ILE A 159 4.07 14.49 -1.51
N VAL A 160 3.17 13.88 -2.30
CA VAL A 160 3.24 13.90 -3.77
C VAL A 160 3.06 15.32 -4.32
N ARG A 161 2.13 16.09 -3.76
CA ARG A 161 1.85 17.48 -4.16
C ARG A 161 2.99 18.43 -3.79
N ASP A 162 3.58 18.28 -2.61
CA ASP A 162 4.67 19.12 -2.11
C ASP A 162 6.03 18.78 -2.73
N GLY A 163 6.23 17.52 -3.10
CA GLY A 163 7.51 17.00 -3.57
C GLY A 163 7.94 17.44 -4.97
N ASN A 164 7.09 18.20 -5.68
CA ASN A 164 7.17 18.47 -7.12
C ASN A 164 7.08 17.17 -7.93
N MET A 165 6.17 17.09 -8.90
CA MET A 165 5.75 15.87 -9.60
C MET A 165 6.83 15.17 -10.47
N ASP A 166 8.12 15.46 -10.27
CA ASP A 166 9.26 15.09 -11.12
C ASP A 166 9.57 13.58 -11.13
N GLY A 167 8.67 12.73 -10.64
CA GLY A 167 8.83 11.29 -10.60
C GLY A 167 7.58 10.46 -10.87
N ILE A 168 6.38 11.04 -10.95
CA ILE A 168 5.15 10.31 -11.34
C ILE A 168 5.01 10.35 -12.85
#